data_AF-A0A4V6WJB2-F1
#
_entry.id   AF-A0A4V6WJB2-F1
#
_cell.length_a   1.000
_cell.length_b   1.000
_cell.length_c   1.000
_cell.angle_alpha   90.00
_cell.angle_beta   90.00
_cell.angle_gamma   90.00
#
_symmetry.space_group_name_H-M   'P 1'
#
loop_
_entity.id
_entity.type
_entity.pdbx_description
1 polymer ?
#
loop_
_entity_poly.entity_id
_entity_poly.type
_entity_poly.pdbx_seq_one_letter_code
_entity_poly.pdbx_strand_id
1 'polypeptide(L)'
;MKEGSNAKMGTLTLNGATAVTVTTTTTAATTATTASRIFLTVQAPGGTPSGVAYVAGRTAGTSFTVKGAAGDTSTVAWLIVEPA
;
A
#
# COMPACT_ATOMS: atom_id res chain seq x y z
N MET A 1 11.81 -8.08 -8.60
CA MET A 1 10.70 -8.07 -7.63
C MET A 1 9.42 -8.27 -8.42
N LYS A 2 8.49 -9.14 -7.97
CA LYS A 2 7.25 -9.48 -8.70
C LYS A 2 6.11 -8.54 -8.29
N GLU A 3 5.20 -8.23 -9.23
CA GLU A 3 3.89 -7.57 -9.02
C GLU A 3 2.72 -8.56 -9.07
N GLY A 4 1.55 -8.14 -8.56
CA GLY A 4 0.29 -8.92 -8.59
C GLY A 4 0.10 -9.82 -7.36
N SER A 5 -0.48 -11.01 -7.55
CA SER A 5 -0.66 -11.96 -6.44
C SER A 5 0.70 -12.39 -5.91
N ASN A 6 0.83 -12.40 -4.58
CA ASN A 6 2.04 -12.79 -3.87
C ASN A 6 3.23 -11.91 -4.25
N ALA A 7 3.00 -10.59 -4.27
CA ALA A 7 3.99 -9.58 -4.62
C ALA A 7 4.46 -8.78 -3.40
N LYS A 8 5.70 -8.25 -3.51
CA LYS A 8 6.27 -7.28 -2.56
C LYS A 8 6.25 -5.85 -3.11
N MET A 9 5.71 -5.65 -4.31
CA MET A 9 5.47 -4.34 -4.88
C MET A 9 4.23 -4.36 -5.78
N GLY A 10 3.69 -3.19 -6.07
CA GLY A 10 2.58 -3.03 -7.01
C GLY A 10 2.01 -1.63 -6.93
N THR A 11 0.78 -1.46 -7.41
CA THR A 11 0.06 -0.20 -7.37
C THR A 11 -1.33 -0.36 -6.75
N LEU A 12 -1.91 0.74 -6.31
CA LEU A 12 -3.33 0.87 -5.93
C LEU A 12 -3.85 2.26 -6.32
N THR A 13 -5.16 2.39 -6.46
CA THR A 13 -5.83 3.69 -6.63
C THR A 13 -6.47 4.10 -5.32
N LEU A 14 -6.20 5.31 -4.84
CA LEU A 14 -6.79 5.83 -3.61
C LEU A 14 -8.30 6.05 -3.77
N ASN A 15 -9.02 5.98 -2.64
CA ASN A 15 -10.44 6.30 -2.54
C ASN A 15 -10.67 7.37 -1.45
N GLY A 16 -9.88 8.43 -1.54
CA GLY A 16 -9.77 9.49 -0.55
C GLY A 16 -9.47 8.96 0.86
N ALA A 17 -10.29 9.39 1.84
CA ALA A 17 -10.18 8.98 3.24
C ALA A 17 -10.71 7.55 3.52
N THR A 18 -11.25 6.88 2.50
CA THR A 18 -11.68 5.48 2.58
C THR A 18 -10.49 4.55 2.36
N ALA A 19 -10.33 3.56 3.25
CA ALA A 19 -9.22 2.62 3.16
C ALA A 19 -9.34 1.73 1.92
N VAL A 20 -8.24 1.63 1.18
CA VAL A 20 -8.08 0.67 0.10
C VAL A 20 -7.18 -0.46 0.58
N THR A 21 -7.70 -1.68 0.54
CA THR A 21 -6.98 -2.87 1.00
C THR A 21 -6.07 -3.40 -0.12
N VAL A 22 -4.79 -3.58 0.20
CA VAL A 22 -3.83 -4.30 -0.63
C VAL A 22 -3.60 -5.66 -0.01
N THR A 23 -3.98 -6.71 -0.73
CA THR A 23 -3.78 -8.09 -0.31
C THR A 23 -2.42 -8.58 -0.78
N THR A 24 -1.60 -9.08 0.15
CA THR A 24 -0.24 -9.53 -0.10
C THR A 24 -0.09 -10.98 0.33
N THR A 25 -0.80 -11.90 -0.34
CA THR A 25 -0.87 -13.34 0.00
C THR A 25 0.42 -14.12 -0.29
N THR A 26 1.59 -13.49 -0.29
CA THR A 26 2.86 -14.22 -0.46
C THR A 26 2.89 -15.38 0.52
N THR A 27 3.19 -16.57 0.01
CA THR A 27 3.29 -17.86 0.71
C THR A 27 4.33 -17.91 1.84
N ALA A 28 4.84 -16.76 2.29
CA ALA A 28 5.62 -16.61 3.49
C ALA A 28 4.91 -15.63 4.42
N ALA A 29 4.70 -16.08 5.65
CA ALA A 29 4.21 -15.33 6.80
C ALA A 29 5.12 -14.15 7.22
N THR A 30 5.86 -13.53 6.28
CA THR A 30 6.91 -12.53 6.51
C THR A 30 6.61 -11.17 5.86
N THR A 31 5.71 -11.10 4.88
CA THR A 31 5.45 -9.86 4.16
C THR A 31 4.34 -9.05 4.87
N ALA A 32 4.64 -7.80 5.23
CA ALA A 32 3.79 -6.91 6.04
C ALA A 32 3.65 -7.31 7.53
N THR A 33 4.71 -7.87 8.13
CA THR A 33 4.84 -7.93 9.59
C THR A 33 4.88 -6.52 10.21
N THR A 34 4.71 -6.40 11.53
CA THR A 34 4.95 -5.13 12.25
C THR A 34 6.36 -4.58 12.02
N ALA A 35 7.34 -5.44 11.74
CA ALA A 35 8.71 -5.04 11.42
C ALA A 35 8.93 -4.58 9.97
N SER A 36 8.05 -4.98 9.03
CA SER A 36 8.19 -4.59 7.62
C SER A 36 8.01 -3.09 7.42
N ARG A 37 8.77 -2.51 6.49
CA ARG A 37 8.62 -1.13 6.03
C ARG A 37 7.83 -1.12 4.72
N ILE A 38 6.80 -0.28 4.65
CA ILE A 38 5.98 -0.09 3.45
C ILE A 38 6.24 1.32 2.95
N PHE A 39 6.82 1.42 1.76
CA PHE A 39 7.07 2.68 1.09
C PHE A 39 5.95 2.94 0.09
N LEU A 40 5.45 4.17 0.08
CA LEU A 40 4.38 4.62 -0.81
C LEU A 40 4.92 5.76 -1.66
N THR A 41 4.57 5.77 -2.94
CA THR A 41 4.96 6.85 -3.86
C THR A 41 3.83 7.11 -4.85
N VAL A 42 3.35 8.34 -4.91
CA VAL A 42 2.36 8.75 -5.92
C VAL A 42 3.02 8.69 -7.29
N GLN A 43 2.45 7.91 -8.22
CA GLN A 43 2.93 7.78 -9.59
C GLN A 43 2.12 8.67 -10.55
N ALA A 44 0.82 8.79 -10.31
CA ALA A 44 -0.07 9.66 -11.06
C ALA A 44 -1.05 10.32 -10.08
N PRO A 45 -0.97 11.65 -9.88
CA PRO A 45 -1.93 12.39 -9.08
C PRO A 45 -3.34 12.29 -9.68
N GLY A 46 -4.35 12.12 -8.83
CA GLY A 46 -5.77 12.05 -9.25
C GLY A 46 -6.68 12.73 -8.23
N GLY A 47 -7.77 13.35 -8.72
CA GLY A 47 -8.73 14.06 -7.87
C GLY A 47 -8.16 15.34 -7.28
N THR A 48 -8.32 15.53 -5.97
CA THR A 48 -7.75 16.65 -5.19
C THR A 48 -6.70 16.15 -4.19
N PRO A 49 -5.53 15.68 -4.68
CA PRO A 49 -4.51 15.11 -3.81
C PRO A 49 -3.85 16.21 -2.97
N SER A 50 -3.74 15.98 -1.67
CA SER A 50 -2.95 16.85 -0.77
C SER A 50 -1.50 16.38 -0.61
N GLY A 51 -1.08 15.39 -1.41
CA GLY A 51 0.26 14.80 -1.37
C GLY A 51 0.47 13.81 -0.21
N VAL A 52 -0.60 13.33 0.42
CA VAL A 52 -0.51 12.45 1.59
C VAL A 52 -1.13 11.09 1.28
N ALA A 53 -0.31 10.07 1.01
CA ALA A 53 -0.70 8.67 1.00
C ALA A 53 -0.01 7.97 2.17
N TYR A 54 -0.77 7.27 3.02
CA TYR A 54 -0.22 6.63 4.21
C TYR A 54 -0.85 5.27 4.48
N VAL A 55 -0.10 4.40 5.16
CA VAL A 55 -0.61 3.10 5.61
C VAL A 55 -1.53 3.33 6.80
N ALA A 56 -2.82 3.05 6.62
CA ALA A 56 -3.87 3.26 7.62
C ALA A 56 -4.05 2.06 8.57
N GLY A 57 -3.58 0.87 8.17
CA GLY A 57 -3.70 -0.34 8.97
C GLY A 57 -2.92 -1.50 8.35
N ARG A 58 -2.67 -2.53 9.16
CA ARG A 58 -1.93 -3.75 8.77
C ARG A 58 -2.59 -4.97 9.39
N THR A 59 -2.69 -6.04 8.62
CA THR A 59 -3.01 -7.39 9.10
C THR A 59 -1.81 -8.25 8.76
N ALA A 60 -1.02 -8.60 9.77
CA ALA A 60 0.25 -9.31 9.60
C ALA A 60 0.08 -10.56 8.74
N GLY A 61 0.95 -10.73 7.74
CA GLY A 61 0.95 -11.87 6.83
C GLY A 61 -0.19 -11.88 5.80
N THR A 62 -1.09 -10.90 5.80
CA THR A 62 -2.29 -10.90 4.95
C THR A 62 -2.41 -9.67 4.08
N SER A 63 -2.42 -8.49 4.69
CA SER A 63 -2.77 -7.25 3.99
C SER A 63 -2.33 -5.99 4.72
N PHE A 64 -2.40 -4.86 4.02
CA PHE A 64 -2.36 -3.53 4.60
C PHE A 64 -3.39 -2.65 3.91
N THR A 65 -3.76 -1.55 4.55
CA THR A 65 -4.67 -0.55 3.98
C THR A 65 -3.96 0.76 3.76
N VAL A 66 -4.29 1.45 2.68
CA VAL A 66 -3.76 2.78 2.35
C VAL A 66 -4.92 3.77 2.24
N LYS A 67 -4.68 4.99 2.72
CA LYS A 67 -5.62 6.12 2.62
C LYS A 67 -4.89 7.36 2.13
N GLY A 68 -5.64 8.25 1.50
CA GLY A 68 -5.24 9.63 1.22
C GLY A 68 -6.15 10.64 1.90
N ALA A 69 -6.05 11.91 1.50
CA ALA A 69 -7.01 12.92 1.92
C ALA A 69 -8.36 12.75 1.21
N ALA A 70 -9.42 13.35 1.74
CA ALA A 70 -10.73 13.34 1.07
C ALA A 70 -10.61 13.89 -0.37
N GLY A 71 -11.18 13.18 -1.35
CA GLY A 71 -11.09 13.53 -2.76
C GLY A 71 -9.80 13.10 -3.49
N ASP A 72 -8.84 12.49 -2.79
CA ASP A 72 -7.63 11.94 -3.42
C ASP A 72 -7.92 10.61 -4.12
N THR A 73 -7.70 10.55 -5.44
CA THR A 73 -7.85 9.35 -6.27
C THR A 73 -6.56 8.97 -6.98
N SER A 74 -5.42 9.38 -6.43
CA SER A 74 -4.10 9.13 -7.03
C SER A 74 -3.79 7.64 -7.15
N THR A 75 -3.04 7.28 -8.20
CA THR A 75 -2.39 5.98 -8.29
C THR A 75 -1.09 6.02 -7.51
N VAL A 76 -0.96 5.10 -6.55
CA VAL A 76 0.16 5.01 -5.62
C VAL A 76 0.86 3.67 -5.80
N ALA A 77 2.16 3.71 -6.09
CA ALA A 77 3.03 2.55 -6.03
C ALA A 77 3.37 2.22 -4.57
N TRP A 78 3.49 0.94 -4.27
CA TRP A 78 3.90 0.43 -2.97
C TRP A 78 5.07 -0.55 -3.10
N LEU A 79 5.95 -0.53 -2.10
CA LEU A 79 7.08 -1.45 -1.97
C LEU A 79 7.22 -1.89 -0.51
N ILE A 80 7.35 -3.20 -0.29
CA ILE A 80 7.55 -3.80 1.03
C ILE A 80 9.01 -4.23 1.17
N VAL A 81 9.65 -3.74 2.23
CA VAL A 81 11.03 -4.10 2.60
C VAL A 81 11.00 -4.72 3.99
N GLU A 82 11.48 -5.96 4.10
CA GLU A 82 11.70 -6.64 5.37
C GLU A 82 13.07 -6.23 5.91
N PRO A 83 13.18 -5.75 7.16
CA PRO A 83 14.48 -5.54 7.79
C PRO A 83 15.20 -6.89 8.03
N ALA A 84 16.53 -6.87 8.00
CA ALA A 84 17.37 -8.02 8.35
C ALA A 84 17.27 -8.37 9.85
#